data_AF-A0A1G6HQ39-F1
#
_entry.id   AF-A0A1G6HQ39-F1
#
_cell.length_a   1.000
_cell.length_b   1.000
_cell.length_c   1.000
_cell.angle_alpha   90.00
_cell.angle_beta   90.00
_cell.angle_gamma   90.00
#
_symmetry.space_group_name_H-M   'P 1'
#
loop_
_entity.id
_entity.type
_entity.pdbx_description
1 polymer ?
#
loop_
_entity_poly.entity_id
_entity_poly.type
_entity_poly.pdbx_seq_one_letter_code
_entity_poly.pdbx_strand_id
1 'polypeptide(L)'
;MALMNDESHEHSKETQNQLRAIQILDAFTEAKDVYVIIFKTKNNPITKEMAFNRVMPLSDEGYLISMHSEWICHGMYYEQKQSIQLMRDEIIEVYQKDKNEYDFIVYTD
;
A
#
# COMPACT_ATOMS: atom_id res chain seq x y z
N MET A 1 -30.72 -21.15 -11.73
CA MET A 1 -30.72 -19.97 -10.85
C MET A 1 -29.47 -20.05 -9.99
N ALA A 2 -28.44 -19.26 -10.29
CA ALA A 2 -27.21 -19.18 -9.49
C ALA A 2 -26.53 -17.82 -9.76
N LEU A 3 -27.07 -16.75 -9.18
CA LEU A 3 -26.53 -15.39 -9.28
C LEU A 3 -26.88 -14.60 -8.02
N MET A 4 -26.53 -15.06 -6.81
CA MET A 4 -26.77 -14.28 -5.59
C MET A 4 -25.75 -14.46 -4.44
N ASN A 5 -24.61 -15.16 -4.62
CA ASN A 5 -23.72 -15.47 -3.48
C ASN A 5 -22.29 -14.88 -3.55
N ASP A 6 -21.89 -14.20 -4.63
CA ASP A 6 -20.49 -13.74 -4.77
C ASP A 6 -20.22 -12.41 -4.02
N GLU A 7 -21.15 -11.45 -4.07
CA GLU A 7 -20.93 -10.10 -3.51
C GLU A 7 -20.72 -10.09 -1.99
N SER A 8 -21.38 -11.00 -1.26
CA SER A 8 -21.23 -11.13 0.19
C SER A 8 -19.85 -11.66 0.63
N HIS A 9 -19.19 -12.47 -0.20
CA HIS A 9 -17.87 -13.01 0.11
C HIS A 9 -16.77 -11.99 -0.15
N GLU A 10 -16.83 -11.26 -1.26
CA GLU A 10 -15.85 -10.22 -1.60
C GLU A 10 -15.83 -9.09 -0.57
N HIS A 11 -17.00 -8.63 -0.12
CA HIS A 11 -17.09 -7.54 0.83
C HIS A 11 -16.53 -7.92 2.22
N SER A 12 -16.69 -9.19 2.62
CA SER A 12 -16.11 -9.72 3.85
C SER A 12 -14.59 -9.79 3.80
N LYS A 13 -14.04 -10.10 2.62
CA LYS A 13 -12.59 -10.22 2.40
C LYS A 13 -11.92 -8.86 2.35
N GLU A 14 -12.54 -7.88 1.67
CA GLU A 14 -12.05 -6.50 1.62
C GLU A 14 -12.00 -5.89 3.03
N THR A 15 -13.04 -6.12 3.84
CA THR A 15 -13.07 -5.66 5.24
C THR A 15 -11.96 -6.30 6.09
N GLN A 16 -11.70 -7.61 5.92
CA GLN A 16 -10.62 -8.29 6.62
C GLN A 16 -9.23 -7.80 6.19
N ASN A 17 -9.04 -7.57 4.90
CA ASN A 17 -7.80 -7.04 4.34
C ASN A 17 -7.52 -5.64 4.88
N GLN A 18 -8.53 -4.77 4.92
CA GLN A 18 -8.41 -3.43 5.48
C GLN A 18 -8.03 -3.49 6.97
N LEU A 19 -8.72 -4.29 7.79
CA LEU A 19 -8.40 -4.43 9.21
C LEU A 19 -6.96 -4.91 9.43
N ARG A 20 -6.51 -5.88 8.64
CA ARG A 20 -5.13 -6.37 8.68
C ARG A 20 -4.14 -5.30 8.26
N ALA A 21 -4.44 -4.54 7.21
CA ALA A 21 -3.61 -3.43 6.74
C ALA A 21 -3.44 -2.36 7.84
N ILE A 22 -4.53 -1.98 8.50
CA ILE A 22 -4.50 -1.04 9.63
C ILE A 22 -3.64 -1.58 10.78
N GLN A 23 -3.81 -2.85 11.16
CA GLN A 23 -2.98 -3.47 12.20
C GLN A 23 -1.49 -3.48 11.86
N ILE A 24 -1.15 -3.73 10.58
CA ILE A 24 0.23 -3.65 10.10
C ILE A 24 0.74 -2.23 10.27
N LEU A 25 0.03 -1.23 9.73
CA LEU A 25 0.45 0.17 9.74
C LEU A 25 0.56 0.77 11.14
N ASP A 26 -0.32 0.39 12.07
CA ASP A 26 -0.27 0.82 13.47
C ASP A 26 0.98 0.32 14.19
N ALA A 27 1.47 -0.87 13.83
CA ALA A 27 2.71 -1.44 14.36
C ALA A 27 3.94 -1.06 13.51
N PHE A 28 3.76 -0.36 12.39
CA PHE A 28 4.81 -0.05 11.44
C PHE A 28 5.44 1.31 11.75
N THR A 29 6.77 1.37 11.74
CA THR A 29 7.48 2.65 11.79
C THR A 29 8.42 2.76 10.59
N GLU A 30 9.32 1.80 10.45
CA GLU A 30 10.26 1.71 9.34
C GLU A 30 10.67 0.26 9.13
N ALA A 31 10.88 -0.14 7.87
CA ALA A 31 11.40 -1.45 7.52
C ALA A 31 12.53 -1.33 6.49
N LYS A 32 13.44 -2.31 6.51
CA LYS A 32 14.45 -2.45 5.45
C LYS A 32 13.87 -2.99 4.14
N ASP A 33 12.82 -3.78 4.25
CA ASP A 33 12.11 -4.34 3.10
C ASP A 33 11.05 -3.36 2.58
N VAL A 34 10.72 -3.49 1.31
CA VAL A 34 9.71 -2.67 0.65
C VAL A 34 8.34 -3.32 0.84
N TYR A 35 7.37 -2.53 1.29
CA TYR A 35 5.97 -2.89 1.36
C TYR A 35 5.21 -2.15 0.27
N VAL A 36 4.03 -2.65 -0.08
CA VAL A 36 3.10 -1.99 -1.00
C VAL A 36 1.81 -1.72 -0.25
N ILE A 37 1.27 -0.52 -0.43
CA ILE A 37 -0.07 -0.16 0.03
C ILE A 37 -1.00 0.04 -1.15
N ILE A 38 -2.20 -0.52 -1.06
CA ILE A 38 -3.32 -0.31 -1.97
C ILE A 38 -4.33 0.60 -1.28
N PHE A 39 -4.73 1.68 -1.96
CA PHE A 39 -5.61 2.70 -1.40
C PHE A 39 -6.55 3.32 -2.45
N LYS A 40 -7.65 3.91 -1.97
CA LYS A 40 -8.59 4.74 -2.74
C LYS A 40 -8.88 6.02 -1.97
N THR A 41 -8.47 7.15 -2.52
CA THR A 41 -8.76 8.46 -1.90
C THR A 41 -10.20 8.87 -2.16
N LYS A 42 -10.82 9.61 -1.23
CA LYS A 42 -12.21 10.10 -1.41
C LYS A 42 -12.40 10.95 -2.68
N ASN A 43 -11.35 11.68 -3.06
CA ASN A 43 -11.38 12.56 -4.23
C ASN A 43 -11.10 11.84 -5.55
N ASN A 44 -10.61 10.60 -5.51
CA ASN A 44 -10.30 9.82 -6.69
C ASN A 44 -10.53 8.32 -6.40
N PRO A 45 -11.66 7.76 -6.87
CA PRO A 45 -12.07 6.39 -6.55
C PRO A 45 -11.27 5.31 -7.29
N ILE A 46 -10.25 5.71 -8.07
CA ILE A 46 -9.34 4.77 -8.73
C ILE A 46 -8.43 4.15 -7.67
N THR A 47 -8.35 2.82 -7.67
CA THR A 47 -7.39 2.07 -6.86
C THR A 47 -5.97 2.46 -7.25
N LYS A 48 -5.17 2.87 -6.28
CA LYS A 48 -3.76 3.20 -6.46
C LYS A 48 -2.91 2.29 -5.60
N GLU A 49 -1.70 2.06 -6.07
CA GLU A 49 -0.66 1.37 -5.33
C GLU A 49 0.53 2.30 -5.11
N MET A 50 1.19 2.14 -3.97
CA MET A 50 2.44 2.84 -3.67
C MET A 50 3.35 1.93 -2.87
N ALA A 51 4.61 1.85 -3.30
CA ALA A 51 5.66 1.25 -2.49
C ALA A 51 6.03 2.16 -1.32
N PHE A 52 6.29 1.58 -0.16
CA PHE A 52 6.71 2.32 1.03
C PHE A 52 7.61 1.46 1.91
N ASN A 53 8.39 2.11 2.76
CA ASN A 53 9.20 1.46 3.78
C ASN A 53 9.20 2.23 5.10
N ARG A 54 8.41 3.31 5.18
CA ARG A 54 8.27 4.13 6.38
C ARG A 54 6.82 4.57 6.55
N VAL A 55 6.35 4.54 7.79
CA VAL A 55 5.01 4.98 8.19
C VAL A 55 5.14 5.85 9.43
N MET A 56 4.45 6.97 9.44
CA MET A 56 4.32 7.81 10.62
C MET A 56 2.83 8.03 10.90
N PRO A 57 2.30 7.61 12.05
CA PRO A 57 0.91 7.86 12.40
C PRO A 57 0.67 9.37 12.54
N LEU A 58 -0.36 9.87 11.86
CA LEU A 58 -0.83 11.24 11.92
C LEU A 58 -2.14 11.23 12.71
N SER A 59 -2.04 11.24 14.05
CA SER A 59 -3.17 11.09 14.99
C SER A 59 -4.00 9.80 14.79
N ASP A 60 -5.16 9.70 15.45
CA ASP A 60 -6.00 8.48 15.48
C ASP A 60 -6.68 8.14 14.13
N GLU A 61 -6.53 8.98 13.11
CA GLU A 61 -7.34 8.90 11.89
C GLU A 61 -6.55 8.61 10.60
N GLY A 62 -5.21 8.69 10.62
CA GLY A 62 -4.44 8.52 9.38
C GLY A 62 -2.95 8.30 9.55
N TYR A 63 -2.28 8.16 8.41
CA TYR A 63 -0.87 7.84 8.32
C TYR A 63 -0.19 8.72 7.27
N LEU A 64 1.03 9.13 7.56
CA LEU A 64 1.98 9.58 6.56
C LEU A 64 2.80 8.37 6.11
N ILE A 65 2.56 7.91 4.89
CA ILE A 65 3.24 6.76 4.31
C ILE A 65 4.28 7.29 3.34
N SER A 66 5.51 6.80 3.48
CA SER A 66 6.65 7.30 2.71
C SER A 66 7.55 6.18 2.21
N MET A 67 8.08 6.38 1.01
CA MET A 67 9.20 5.63 0.49
C MET A 67 10.46 6.47 0.69
N HIS A 68 11.41 5.91 1.43
CA HIS A 68 12.75 6.45 1.56
C HIS A 68 13.73 5.47 0.92
N SER A 69 14.22 5.84 -0.26
CA SER A 69 15.27 5.09 -0.94
C SER A 69 16.48 5.99 -1.15
N GLU A 70 17.59 5.60 -0.53
CA GLU A 70 18.89 6.19 -0.78
C GLU A 70 19.64 5.24 -1.70
N TRP A 71 20.05 5.71 -2.88
CA TRP A 71 21.00 4.97 -3.71
C TRP A 71 22.14 5.87 -4.15
N ILE A 72 23.33 5.26 -4.15
CA ILE A 72 24.55 5.89 -4.66
C ILE A 72 24.72 5.41 -6.09
N CYS A 73 24.58 6.32 -7.05
CA CYS A 73 24.86 6.05 -8.45
C CYS A 73 26.00 6.98 -8.90
N HIS A 74 27.12 6.40 -9.36
CA HIS A 74 28.32 7.15 -9.80
C HIS A 74 28.86 8.17 -8.77
N GLY A 75 28.78 7.86 -7.48
CA GLY A 75 29.26 8.76 -6.41
C GLY A 75 28.33 9.96 -6.13
N MET A 76 27.16 10.02 -6.75
CA MET A 76 26.10 10.97 -6.42
C MET A 76 25.04 10.31 -5.53
N TYR A 77 24.62 11.01 -4.49
CA TYR A 77 23.55 10.61 -3.59
C TYR A 77 22.20 11.04 -4.17
N TYR A 78 21.31 10.08 -4.40
CA TYR A 78 19.93 10.34 -4.81
C TYR A 78 19.00 9.97 -3.66
N GLU A 79 18.13 10.92 -3.30
CA GLU A 79 17.10 10.73 -2.29
C GLU A 79 15.73 10.86 -2.98
N GLN A 80 15.00 9.75 -3.09
CA GLN A 80 13.60 9.79 -3.52
C GLN A 80 12.74 9.84 -2.27
N LYS A 81 12.11 11.00 -2.03
CA LYS A 81 11.10 11.19 -1.00
C LYS A 81 9.73 11.24 -1.65
N GLN A 82 9.08 10.09 -1.77
CA GLN A 82 7.66 10.05 -2.10
C GLN A 82 6.88 9.83 -0.80
N SER A 83 5.92 10.70 -0.52
CA SER A 83 5.07 10.59 0.66
C SER A 83 3.61 10.86 0.32
N ILE A 84 2.71 10.22 1.03
CA ILE A 84 1.28 10.40 0.93
C ILE A 84 0.64 10.34 2.31
N GLN A 85 -0.33 11.21 2.55
CA GLN A 85 -1.20 11.12 3.71
C GLN A 85 -2.44 10.33 3.33
N LEU A 86 -2.74 9.28 4.08
CA LEU A 86 -3.93 8.44 3.89
C LEU A 86 -4.71 8.31 5.19
N MET A 87 -6.02 8.45 5.10
CA MET A 87 -6.92 8.15 6.20
C MET A 87 -7.12 6.62 6.32
N ARG A 88 -7.48 6.15 7.51
CA ARG A 88 -7.72 4.71 7.77
C ARG A 88 -8.76 4.10 6.82
N ASP A 89 -9.79 4.85 6.48
CA ASP A 89 -10.86 4.43 5.58
C ASP A 89 -10.46 4.44 4.09
N GLU A 90 -9.34 5.07 3.74
CA GLU A 90 -8.83 5.10 2.36
C GLU A 90 -7.91 3.89 2.05
N ILE A 91 -7.53 3.13 3.07
CA ILE A 91 -6.61 1.99 2.96
C ILE A 91 -7.39 0.71 2.70
N ILE A 92 -6.93 -0.07 1.73
CA ILE A 92 -7.57 -1.32 1.32
C ILE A 92 -6.71 -2.51 1.76
N GLU A 93 -5.42 -2.49 1.42
CA GLU A 93 -4.53 -3.62 1.63
C GLU A 93 -3.08 -3.18 1.80
N VAL A 94 -2.32 -3.95 2.58
CA VAL A 94 -0.87 -3.82 2.73
C VAL A 94 -0.25 -5.20 2.65
N TYR A 95 0.80 -5.34 1.84
CA TYR A 95 1.59 -6.56 1.75
C TYR A 95 3.07 -6.23 1.58
N GLN A 96 3.93 -7.18 1.94
CA GLN A 96 5.37 -7.06 1.72
C GLN A 96 5.65 -7.38 0.26
N LYS A 97 6.38 -6.51 -0.45
CA LYS A 97 6.78 -6.78 -1.84
C LYS A 97 7.77 -7.93 -1.83
N ASP A 98 7.44 -9.02 -2.49
CA ASP A 98 8.35 -10.14 -2.61
C ASP A 98 9.54 -9.72 -3.48
N LYS A 99 10.77 -9.94 -3.01
CA LYS A 99 11.99 -9.54 -3.76
C LYS A 99 12.16 -10.31 -5.06
N ASN A 100 11.41 -11.41 -5.21
CA ASN A 100 11.46 -12.32 -6.35
C ASN A 100 10.22 -12.21 -7.27
N GLU A 101 9.22 -11.37 -6.93
CA GLU A 101 8.10 -11.10 -7.84
C GLU A 101 8.59 -10.16 -8.94
N TYR A 102 8.89 -10.76 -10.10
CA TYR A 102 9.08 -10.03 -11.33
C TYR A 102 7.72 -9.52 -11.83
N ASP A 103 7.55 -8.20 -11.77
CA ASP A 103 6.44 -7.49 -12.39
C ASP A 103 6.69 -7.44 -13.90
N PHE A 104 6.24 -8.44 -14.67
CA PHE A 104 6.21 -8.35 -16.12
C PHE A 104 4.78 -8.08 -16.59
N ILE A 105 4.57 -6.88 -17.12
CA ILE A 105 3.41 -6.57 -17.95
C ILE A 105 3.67 -7.20 -19.31
N VAL A 106 3.00 -8.33 -19.59
CA VAL A 106 2.97 -8.89 -20.95
C VAL A 106 1.90 -8.13 -21.73
N TYR A 107 2.33 -7.23 -22.62
CA TYR A 107 1.46 -6.77 -23.69
C TYR A 107 1.39 -7.88 -24.74
N THR A 108 0.26 -8.59 -24.81
CA THR A 108 -0.05 -9.43 -25.97
C THR A 108 -0.69 -8.55 -27.04
N ASP A 109 -0.08 -8.52 -28.24
CA ASP A 109 -0.60 -7.89 -29.47
C ASP A 109 -1.95 -8.47 -29.90
#